data_AF-A0A316VNY4-F1
#
_entry.id   AF-A0A316VNY4-F1
#
_cell.length_a   1.000
_cell.length_b   1.000
_cell.length_c   1.000
_cell.angle_alpha   90.00
_cell.angle_beta   90.00
_cell.angle_gamma   90.00
#
_symmetry.space_group_name_H-M   'P 1'
#
loop_
_entity.id
_entity.type
_entity.pdbx_description
1 polymer ?
#
loop_
_entity_poly.entity_id
_entity_poly.type
_entity_poly.pdbx_seq_one_letter_code
_entity_poly.pdbx_strand_id
1 'polypeptide(L)'
;MPPIGHPLRARAIGLYKTLHRLGRDYPDPKYDFLGKLRRTSFANAHLTDEKEVQKFLDIGEFVRKETETLYFLKKYRTLRSRYVKED
;
A
#
# COMPACT_ATOMS: atom_id res chain seq x y z
N MET A 1 5.77 10.87 -7.08
CA MET A 1 4.69 10.77 -8.10
C MET A 1 5.27 11.16 -9.45
N PRO A 2 4.92 10.48 -10.54
CA PRO A 2 5.37 10.86 -11.88
C PRO A 2 5.00 12.31 -12.23
N PRO A 3 5.80 12.98 -13.09
CA PRO A 3 5.57 14.37 -13.47
C PRO A 3 4.25 14.55 -14.24
N ILE A 4 3.73 15.78 -14.24
CA ILE A 4 2.52 16.15 -14.97
C ILE A 4 2.70 15.81 -16.46
N GLY A 5 1.66 15.23 -17.08
CA GLY A 5 1.72 14.76 -18.48
C GLY A 5 2.16 13.29 -18.63
N HIS A 6 2.72 12.67 -17.60
CA HIS A 6 3.10 11.26 -17.67
C HIS A 6 1.86 10.33 -17.74
N PRO A 7 1.80 9.35 -18.66
CA PRO A 7 0.62 8.49 -18.86
C PRO A 7 0.22 7.71 -17.59
N LEU A 8 1.20 7.21 -16.85
CA LEU A 8 0.98 6.45 -15.61
C LEU A 8 0.69 7.32 -14.36
N ARG A 9 0.64 8.65 -14.47
CA ARG A 9 0.48 9.53 -13.30
C ARG A 9 -0.85 9.33 -12.58
N ALA A 10 -1.94 9.18 -13.34
CA ALA A 10 -3.27 8.96 -12.77
C ALA A 10 -3.31 7.66 -11.94
N ARG A 11 -2.72 6.59 -12.46
CA ARG A 11 -2.57 5.30 -11.76
C ARG A 11 -1.75 5.44 -10.48
N ALA A 12 -0.63 6.16 -10.53
CA ALA A 12 0.20 6.43 -9.35
C ALA A 12 -0.55 7.19 -8.24
N ILE A 13 -1.38 8.18 -8.61
CA ILE A 13 -2.22 8.92 -7.66
C ILE A 13 -3.27 8.01 -7.03
N GLY A 14 -3.93 7.18 -7.85
CA GLY A 14 -4.91 6.21 -7.36
C GLY A 14 -4.29 5.27 -6.34
N LEU A 15 -3.16 4.66 -6.68
CA LEU A 15 -2.43 3.75 -5.80
C LEU A 15 -2.00 4.43 -4.49
N TYR A 16 -1.46 5.65 -4.57
CA TYR A 16 -1.08 6.43 -3.39
C TYR A 16 -2.26 6.65 -2.45
N LYS A 17 -3.43 7.04 -2.97
CA LYS A 17 -4.64 7.27 -2.16
C LYS A 17 -5.13 5.97 -1.51
N THR A 18 -5.05 4.85 -2.22
CA THR A 18 -5.41 3.53 -1.69
C THR A 18 -4.47 3.12 -0.56
N LEU A 19 -3.16 3.19 -0.77
CA LEU A 19 -2.15 2.89 0.25
C LEU A 19 -2.25 3.83 1.45
N HIS A 20 -2.51 5.12 1.23
CA HIS A 20 -2.71 6.06 2.33
C HIS A 20 -3.93 5.69 3.18
N ARG A 21 -5.01 5.18 2.56
CA ARG A 21 -6.19 4.74 3.30
C ARG A 21 -5.89 3.50 4.12
N LEU A 22 -5.30 2.48 3.49
CA LEU A 22 -4.87 1.25 4.16
C LEU A 22 -3.85 1.52 5.27
N GLY A 23 -2.99 2.53 5.10
CA GLY A 23 -1.97 2.88 6.08
C GLY A 23 -2.51 3.54 7.35
N ARG A 24 -3.74 4.10 7.35
CA ARG A 24 -4.34 4.71 8.55
C ARG A 24 -4.72 3.67 9.60
N ASP A 25 -5.19 2.51 9.15
CA ASP A 25 -5.67 1.44 10.02
C ASP A 25 -4.58 0.37 10.27
N TYR A 26 -3.33 0.66 9.87
CA TYR A 26 -2.24 -0.31 9.90
C TYR A 26 -2.03 -0.80 11.35
N PRO A 27 -1.90 -2.13 11.57
CA PRO A 27 -2.00 -2.69 12.91
C PRO A 27 -0.85 -2.31 13.85
N ASP A 28 0.32 -1.96 13.30
CA ASP A 28 1.48 -1.52 14.10
C ASP A 28 1.64 0.02 14.05
N PRO A 29 1.33 0.74 15.15
CA PRO A 29 1.48 2.20 15.20
C PRO A 29 2.94 2.67 15.15
N LYS A 30 3.92 1.81 15.48
CA LYS A 30 5.35 2.16 15.46
C LYS A 30 5.96 2.09 14.07
N TYR A 31 5.28 1.45 13.11
CA TYR A 31 5.83 1.20 11.78
C TYR A 31 5.97 2.47 10.92
N ASP A 32 5.28 3.57 11.24
CA ASP A 32 5.22 4.82 10.46
C ASP A 32 4.91 4.57 8.97
N PHE A 33 3.80 3.87 8.69
CA PHE A 33 3.42 3.51 7.32
C PHE A 33 3.26 4.74 6.42
N LEU A 34 2.53 5.75 6.89
CA LEU A 34 2.24 6.96 6.10
C LEU A 34 3.49 7.81 5.86
N GLY A 35 4.39 7.92 6.84
CA GLY A 35 5.66 8.61 6.68
C GLY A 35 6.54 7.91 5.66
N LYS A 36 6.64 6.57 5.71
CA LYS A 36 7.36 5.77 4.70
C LYS A 36 6.75 5.96 3.31
N LEU A 37 5.43 5.85 3.17
CA LEU A 37 4.73 6.06 1.90
C LEU A 37 5.04 7.43 1.30
N ARG A 38 5.00 8.49 2.11
CA ARG A 38 5.31 9.86 1.69
C ARG A 38 6.78 9.99 1.26
N ARG A 39 7.72 9.52 2.08
CA ARG A 39 9.16 9.57 1.77
C ARG A 39 9.49 8.84 0.47
N THR A 40 9.01 7.60 0.32
CA THR A 40 9.24 6.78 -0.87
C THR A 40 8.59 7.40 -2.12
N SER A 41 7.36 7.92 -2.00
CA SER A 41 6.67 8.57 -3.13
C SER A 41 7.33 9.87 -3.57
N PHE A 42 7.96 10.60 -2.63
CA PHE A 42 8.71 11.81 -2.89
C PHE A 42 10.07 11.50 -3.53
N ALA A 43 10.81 10.53 -2.97
CA ALA A 43 12.10 10.10 -3.50
C ALA A 43 12.01 9.66 -4.97
N ASN A 44 10.92 9.00 -5.37
CA ASN A 44 10.68 8.51 -6.73
C ASN A 44 9.87 9.48 -7.61
N ALA A 45 9.70 10.74 -7.21
CA ALA A 45 8.91 11.71 -7.99
C ALA A 45 9.58 12.20 -9.26
N HIS A 46 10.90 12.06 -9.36
CA HIS A 46 11.68 12.45 -10.54
C HIS A 46 11.69 11.40 -11.65
N LEU A 47 11.14 10.20 -11.42
CA LEU A 47 11.10 9.14 -12.43
C LEU A 47 10.24 9.56 -13.63
N THR A 48 10.86 9.57 -14.80
CA THR A 48 10.25 9.92 -16.10
C THR A 48 10.14 8.72 -17.04
N ASP A 49 11.02 7.73 -16.89
CA ASP A 49 11.00 6.52 -17.71
C ASP A 49 9.79 5.64 -17.35
N GLU A 50 9.07 5.21 -18.38
CA GLU A 50 7.83 4.47 -18.20
C GLU A 50 8.06 3.12 -17.52
N LYS A 51 9.17 2.42 -17.82
CA LYS A 51 9.47 1.11 -17.23
C LYS A 51 9.81 1.24 -15.75
N GLU A 52 10.59 2.24 -15.37
CA GLU A 52 10.90 2.52 -13.97
C GLU A 52 9.66 2.92 -13.17
N VAL A 53 8.79 3.77 -13.73
CA VAL A 53 7.51 4.13 -13.10
C VAL A 53 6.62 2.89 -12.97
N GLN A 54 6.54 2.03 -13.99
CA GLN A 54 5.75 0.81 -13.94
C GLN A 54 6.25 -0.13 -12.84
N LYS A 55 7.57 -0.32 -12.74
CA LYS A 55 8.20 -1.13 -11.69
C LYS A 55 7.90 -0.60 -10.29
N PHE A 56 7.95 0.72 -10.12
CA PHE A 56 7.57 1.37 -8.86
C PHE A 56 6.10 1.14 -8.50
N LEU A 57 5.21 1.20 -9.48
CA LEU A 57 3.79 0.90 -9.29
C LEU A 57 3.56 -0.56 -8.91
N ASP A 58 4.30 -1.50 -9.51
CA ASP A 58 4.17 -2.92 -9.22
C ASP A 58 4.61 -3.25 -7.79
N ILE A 59 5.66 -2.58 -7.29
CA ILE A 59 6.05 -2.64 -5.88
C ILE A 59 4.93 -2.10 -4.98
N GLY A 60 4.36 -0.95 -5.31
CA GLY A 60 3.25 -0.38 -4.53
C GLY A 60 2.01 -1.27 -4.53
N GLU A 61 1.73 -1.96 -5.63
CA GLU A 61 0.66 -2.95 -5.74
C GLU A 61 0.90 -4.19 -4.89
N PHE A 62 2.15 -4.65 -4.82
CA PHE A 62 2.55 -5.72 -3.92
C PHE A 62 2.29 -5.33 -2.45
N VAL A 63 2.75 -4.13 -2.04
CA VAL A 63 2.51 -3.60 -0.69
C VAL A 63 1.02 -3.48 -0.37
N ARG A 64 0.19 -3.07 -1.35
CA ARG A 64 -1.27 -3.02 -1.19
C ARG A 64 -1.81 -4.40 -0.84
N LYS A 65 -1.48 -5.42 -1.63
CA LYS A 65 -1.95 -6.80 -1.44
C LYS A 65 -1.51 -7.40 -0.11
N GLU A 66 -0.26 -7.18 0.28
CA GLU A 66 0.24 -7.63 1.59
C GLU A 66 -0.54 -6.97 2.73
N THR A 67 -0.77 -5.66 2.64
CA THR A 67 -1.51 -4.91 3.66
C THR A 67 -2.96 -5.38 3.75
N GLU A 68 -3.63 -5.61 2.62
CA GLU A 68 -4.98 -6.21 2.58
C GLU A 68 -5.00 -7.61 3.20
N THR A 69 -3.98 -8.43 2.91
CA THR A 69 -3.84 -9.78 3.48
C THR A 69 -3.71 -9.74 5.01
N LEU A 70 -2.96 -8.79 5.56
CA LEU A 70 -2.87 -8.59 7.02
C LEU A 70 -4.24 -8.27 7.64
N TYR A 71 -5.05 -7.45 6.99
CA TYR A 71 -6.42 -7.18 7.44
C TYR A 71 -7.30 -8.43 7.39
N PHE A 72 -7.25 -9.19 6.30
CA PHE A 72 -7.99 -10.45 6.19
C PHE A 72 -7.57 -11.46 7.26
N LEU A 73 -6.26 -11.58 7.52
CA LEU A 73 -5.73 -12.49 8.53
C LEU A 73 -6.17 -12.08 9.94
N LYS A 74 -6.15 -10.77 10.26
CA LYS A 74 -6.67 -10.25 11.52
C LYS A 74 -8.15 -10.62 11.69
N LYS A 75 -8.98 -10.38 10.66
CA LYS A 75 -10.40 -10.74 10.67
C LYS A 75 -10.61 -12.25 10.86
N TYR A 76 -9.87 -13.06 10.11
CA TYR A 76 -9.92 -14.52 10.21
C TYR A 76 -9.57 -15.02 11.61
N ARG A 77 -8.48 -14.52 12.21
CA ARG A 77 -8.06 -14.86 13.59
C ARG A 77 -9.16 -14.54 14.61
N THR A 78 -9.78 -13.37 14.49
CA THR A 78 -10.90 -12.99 15.37
C THR A 78 -12.11 -13.90 15.19
N LEU A 79 -12.50 -14.23 13.95
CA LEU A 79 -13.62 -15.14 13.69
C LEU A 79 -13.34 -16.55 14.20
N ARG A 80 -12.15 -17.09 13.91
CA ARG A 80 -11.73 -18.41 14.40
C ARG A 80 -11.80 -18.49 15.92
N SER A 81 -11.26 -17.49 16.62
CA SER A 81 -11.29 -17.43 18.10
C SER A 81 -12.71 -17.35 18.68
N ARG A 82 -13.69 -16.80 17.96
CA ARG A 82 -15.08 -16.67 18.45
C ARG A 82 -15.93 -17.90 18.19
N TYR A 83 -15.73 -18.58 17.08
CA TYR A 83 -16.66 -19.58 16.57
C TYR A 83 -16.10 -21.00 16.51
N VAL A 84 -14.77 -21.16 16.47
CA VAL A 84 -14.15 -22.50 16.53
C VAL A 84 -13.95 -22.83 18.00
N LYS A 85 -14.87 -23.62 18.57
CA LYS A 85 -14.62 -24.33 19.82
C LYS A 85 -13.56 -25.39 19.52
N GLU A 86 -12.51 -25.44 20.34
CA GLU A 86 -11.61 -26.60 20.33
C GLU A 86 -12.38 -27.73 21.01
N ASP A 87 -12.88 -28.68 20.21
CA ASP A 87 -13.32 -29.99 20.69
C ASP A 87 -12.09 -30.86 21.03
#